data_AF-A0A8H5BAZ7-F1
#
_entry.id   AF-A0A8H5BAZ7-F1
#
_cell.length_a   1.000
_cell.length_b   1.000
_cell.length_c   1.000
_cell.angle_alpha   90.00
_cell.angle_beta   90.00
_cell.angle_gamma   90.00
#
_symmetry.space_group_name_H-M   'P 1'
#
loop_
_entity.id
_entity.type
_entity.pdbx_description
1 polymer ?
#
loop_
_entity_poly.entity_id
_entity_poly.type
_entity_poly.pdbx_seq_one_letter_code
_entity_poly.pdbx_strand_id
1 'polypeptide(L)'
;MWTHDFTTIWSPCRDLLIGSYLGVNPNFSFPPFRRSPPRTPSLLSSTTSPMSRNDKENRDPRYGIQNSSPASRKRPASAMASGLSLGARKKASPKDPYVHHGRHFGRTVFAFPNIHALVANALAFNDENPPNTPQERREARIYVKLLNLIPGLKEIILDADPDEVTEVCASIQKGTNGGRADDTKGLKPAIIDWISPEDGEPLRPKLPRNSKIERGFHHPRTGFLLCPISMDWADEEVREQLRNKEISVSGEDWPVFLFRDEKFDSEEPWRGLLRSRLLVLAYKHVFTSPSSADDHSRATRSGNARLHGMTRVTAASIAYIATQVRFALSDAAQFCRSDYDTDSETFYTSLLDLLEDPEEEEEVTALIAWWNKVIFPSTLRSTTRVAPANSAWRLIKKKRAEKKALAGAASTARGEEGS
;
A
#
# COMPACT_ATOMS: atom_id res chain seq x y z
N MET A 1 -51.51 -15.73 2.98
CA MET A 1 -51.79 -15.42 1.56
C MET A 1 -51.55 -13.93 1.42
N TRP A 2 -50.38 -13.42 1.05
CA TRP A 2 -49.44 -13.88 0.03
C TRP A 2 -48.00 -13.67 0.52
N THR A 3 -47.21 -14.72 0.43
CA THR A 3 -45.75 -14.71 0.43
C THR A 3 -45.29 -14.16 -0.91
N HIS A 4 -44.56 -13.05 -0.92
CA HIS A 4 -43.81 -12.62 -2.09
C HIS A 4 -42.32 -12.57 -1.78
N ASP A 5 -41.61 -13.31 -2.64
CA ASP A 5 -40.19 -13.60 -2.75
C ASP A 5 -39.21 -12.46 -2.47
N PHE A 6 -38.27 -12.72 -1.55
CA PHE A 6 -37.02 -11.96 -1.34
C PHE A 6 -35.82 -12.63 -2.04
N THR A 7 -36.04 -13.29 -3.19
CA THR A 7 -35.02 -14.15 -3.83
C THR A 7 -34.34 -13.55 -5.07
N THR A 8 -34.36 -12.23 -5.31
CA THR A 8 -33.90 -11.69 -6.61
C THR A 8 -32.95 -10.50 -6.62
N ILE A 9 -32.15 -10.21 -5.58
CA ILE A 9 -31.15 -9.11 -5.65
C ILE A 9 -29.71 -9.50 -5.26
N TRP A 10 -29.41 -10.76 -4.93
CA TRP A 10 -28.02 -11.19 -4.67
C TRP A 10 -27.65 -12.44 -5.48
N SER A 11 -27.22 -12.24 -6.72
CA SER A 11 -26.45 -13.23 -7.49
C SER A 11 -25.56 -12.51 -8.51
N PRO A 12 -24.24 -12.45 -8.24
CA PRO A 12 -23.38 -13.53 -8.73
C PRO A 12 -22.46 -14.15 -7.66
N CYS A 13 -22.88 -14.18 -6.39
CA CYS A 13 -22.14 -14.83 -5.29
C CYS A 13 -22.79 -16.14 -4.78
N ARG A 14 -23.78 -16.69 -5.48
CA ARG A 14 -24.45 -17.93 -5.06
C ARG A 14 -23.61 -19.19 -5.32
N ASP A 15 -22.59 -19.10 -6.16
CA ASP A 15 -21.65 -20.21 -6.45
C ASP A 15 -20.36 -20.16 -5.62
N LEU A 16 -20.23 -19.21 -4.68
CA LEU A 16 -19.04 -19.05 -3.82
C LEU A 16 -19.36 -19.09 -2.32
N LEU A 17 -20.63 -19.30 -1.96
CA LEU A 17 -21.06 -19.45 -0.57
C LEU A 17 -21.00 -20.92 -0.13
N ILE A 18 -19.85 -21.26 0.44
CA ILE A 18 -19.69 -22.10 1.64
C ILE A 18 -19.92 -23.63 1.46
N GLY A 19 -20.83 -24.12 0.63
CA GLY A 19 -21.25 -25.55 0.64
C GLY A 19 -20.44 -26.58 -0.18
N SER A 20 -19.13 -26.41 -0.40
CA SER A 20 -18.31 -27.47 -1.05
C SER A 20 -16.80 -27.35 -0.87
N TYR A 21 -16.32 -26.30 -0.22
CA TYR A 21 -14.91 -26.14 0.08
C TYR A 21 -14.72 -26.38 1.56
N LEU A 22 -14.14 -27.53 1.88
CA LEU A 22 -13.26 -27.84 3.02
C LEU A 22 -13.40 -29.32 3.31
N GLY A 23 -12.86 -30.16 2.42
CA GLY A 23 -12.44 -31.50 2.79
C GLY A 23 -11.25 -31.40 3.75
N VAL A 24 -11.52 -31.03 5.00
CA VAL A 24 -10.52 -30.86 6.05
C VAL A 24 -10.47 -32.14 6.88
N ASN A 25 -9.24 -32.59 7.10
CA ASN A 25 -8.91 -33.70 7.98
C ASN A 25 -9.28 -33.34 9.45
N PRO A 26 -10.11 -34.12 10.15
CA PRO A 26 -10.66 -33.76 11.47
C PRO A 26 -9.67 -33.71 12.65
N ASN A 27 -8.35 -33.78 12.40
CA ASN A 27 -7.30 -33.80 13.42
C ASN A 27 -6.46 -32.51 13.52
N PHE A 28 -6.91 -31.39 12.93
CA PHE A 28 -6.18 -30.12 13.00
C PHE A 28 -6.49 -29.37 14.31
N SER A 29 -5.56 -29.36 15.26
CA SER A 29 -5.63 -28.57 16.49
C SER A 29 -4.32 -27.82 16.70
N PHE A 30 -4.38 -26.49 16.78
CA PHE A 30 -3.22 -25.68 17.19
C PHE A 30 -2.94 -25.87 18.69
N PRO A 31 -1.67 -25.90 19.13
CA PRO A 31 -1.33 -25.94 20.55
C PRO A 31 -1.69 -24.62 21.26
N PRO A 32 -2.11 -24.65 22.54
CA PRO A 32 -2.49 -23.46 23.28
C PRO A 32 -1.30 -22.52 23.56
N PHE A 33 -1.58 -21.22 23.47
CA PHE A 33 -0.62 -20.13 23.60
C PHE A 33 -0.05 -20.04 25.04
N ARG A 34 1.26 -20.28 25.24
CA ARG A 34 1.94 -19.92 26.50
C ARG A 34 2.34 -18.45 26.48
N ARG A 35 1.71 -17.63 27.33
CA ARG A 35 2.17 -16.26 27.63
C ARG A 35 3.58 -16.32 28.20
N SER A 36 4.54 -15.70 27.52
CA SER A 36 5.89 -15.50 28.05
C SER A 36 5.88 -14.34 29.05
N PRO A 37 6.50 -14.46 30.23
CA PRO A 37 6.59 -13.36 31.19
C PRO A 37 7.56 -12.27 30.70
N PRO A 38 7.39 -11.01 31.14
CA PRO A 38 8.19 -9.88 30.69
C PRO A 38 9.65 -10.01 31.14
N ARG A 39 10.59 -9.74 30.22
CA ARG A 39 12.02 -9.65 30.51
C ARG A 39 12.33 -8.31 31.18
N THR A 40 12.91 -8.35 32.37
CA THR A 40 13.49 -7.20 33.06
C THR A 40 14.78 -6.72 32.36
N PRO A 41 15.10 -5.41 32.36
CA PRO A 41 16.30 -4.89 31.73
C PRO A 41 17.51 -4.98 32.68
N SER A 42 18.57 -5.66 32.25
CA SER A 42 19.86 -5.68 32.95
C SER A 42 20.71 -4.47 32.55
N LEU A 43 21.03 -3.63 33.54
CA LEU A 43 22.09 -2.62 33.52
C LEU A 43 23.48 -3.29 33.50
N LEU A 44 24.44 -2.74 32.76
CA LEU A 44 25.91 -2.81 32.94
C LEU A 44 26.53 -1.84 31.91
N SER A 45 26.83 -0.61 32.30
CA SER A 45 28.11 -0.09 32.81
C SER A 45 29.22 0.04 31.76
N SER A 46 29.57 1.30 31.52
CA SER A 46 30.73 1.84 30.81
C SER A 46 32.08 1.43 31.42
N THR A 47 33.06 1.14 30.57
CA THR A 47 34.49 1.37 30.88
C THR A 47 35.25 1.77 29.62
N THR A 48 35.84 2.96 29.71
CA THR A 48 36.80 3.60 28.83
C THR A 48 38.22 3.12 29.10
N SER A 49 39.06 2.90 28.08
CA SER A 49 40.43 3.48 27.96
C SER A 49 41.24 2.97 26.74
N PRO A 50 42.30 3.69 26.31
CA PRO A 50 42.69 3.86 24.90
C PRO A 50 44.15 3.45 24.56
N MET A 51 44.56 3.82 23.32
CA MET A 51 45.93 4.04 22.77
C MET A 51 46.64 2.91 21.99
N SER A 52 46.87 3.17 20.69
CA SER A 52 48.19 3.19 19.99
C SER A 52 47.96 3.28 18.47
N ARG A 53 48.06 4.47 17.84
CA ARG A 53 49.18 4.96 16.99
C ARG A 53 49.78 3.90 16.04
N ASN A 54 49.64 4.04 14.71
CA ASN A 54 50.41 4.94 13.84
C ASN A 54 50.08 4.74 12.35
N ASP A 55 49.84 5.86 11.66
CA ASP A 55 50.30 6.28 10.33
C ASP A 55 50.53 5.27 9.19
N LYS A 56 49.89 5.49 8.03
CA LYS A 56 50.51 6.21 6.89
C LYS A 56 49.55 6.39 5.69
N GLU A 57 49.76 7.53 5.04
CA GLU A 57 49.07 8.13 3.91
C GLU A 57 49.07 7.34 2.59
N ASN A 58 47.92 7.38 1.92
CA ASN A 58 47.70 7.88 0.55
C ASN A 58 48.77 7.64 -0.54
N ARG A 59 48.42 6.85 -1.57
CA ARG A 59 48.82 7.06 -2.99
C ARG A 59 48.10 6.08 -3.93
N ASP A 60 47.27 6.62 -4.84
CA ASP A 60 46.84 6.00 -6.12
C ASP A 60 47.76 6.47 -7.28
N PRO A 61 47.61 5.99 -8.53
CA PRO A 61 47.97 4.66 -9.05
C PRO A 61 48.94 4.76 -10.26
N ARG A 62 49.56 3.65 -10.70
CA ARG A 62 50.28 3.59 -12.00
C ARG A 62 49.89 2.38 -12.84
N TYR A 63 49.56 2.68 -14.10
CA TYR A 63 49.29 1.78 -15.22
C TYR A 63 50.57 1.08 -15.75
N GLY A 64 50.46 -0.18 -16.20
CA GLY A 64 51.42 -0.75 -17.18
C GLY A 64 51.69 -2.27 -17.18
N ILE A 65 50.96 -3.00 -18.04
CA ILE A 65 51.37 -4.11 -18.95
C ILE A 65 51.80 -5.52 -18.40
N GLN A 66 50.86 -6.46 -18.63
CA GLN A 66 50.90 -7.84 -19.18
C GLN A 66 51.92 -8.91 -18.70
N ASN A 67 51.39 -10.09 -18.33
CA ASN A 67 51.76 -11.34 -19.04
C ASN A 67 50.74 -12.50 -18.91
N SER A 68 50.47 -13.12 -20.06
CA SER A 68 50.11 -14.53 -20.36
C SER A 68 48.97 -15.27 -19.63
N SER A 69 47.90 -15.54 -20.41
CA SER A 69 46.95 -16.68 -20.29
C SER A 69 47.60 -17.99 -20.81
N PRO A 70 47.04 -19.24 -20.68
CA PRO A 70 45.62 -19.57 -20.87
C PRO A 70 45.02 -20.75 -20.04
N ALA A 71 43.68 -20.82 -19.92
CA ALA A 71 42.86 -22.01 -20.24
C ALA A 71 41.41 -21.86 -19.77
N SER A 72 40.52 -22.01 -20.75
CA SER A 72 39.06 -21.98 -20.78
C SER A 72 38.24 -22.50 -19.58
N ARG A 73 37.21 -21.73 -19.21
CA ARG A 73 35.86 -22.28 -18.96
C ARG A 73 34.82 -21.52 -19.78
N LYS A 74 34.15 -22.27 -20.65
CA LYS A 74 33.09 -21.83 -21.58
C LYS A 74 31.94 -21.20 -20.78
N ARG A 75 31.55 -19.97 -21.13
CA ARG A 75 30.24 -19.39 -20.74
C ARG A 75 29.18 -19.96 -21.69
N PRO A 76 27.99 -20.35 -21.21
CA PRO A 76 26.90 -20.71 -22.11
C PRO A 76 26.48 -19.45 -22.87
N ALA A 77 26.28 -19.61 -24.18
CA ALA A 77 25.84 -18.54 -25.06
C ALA A 77 24.48 -18.03 -24.57
N SER A 78 24.45 -16.87 -23.90
CA SER A 78 23.20 -16.16 -23.70
C SER A 78 22.69 -15.76 -25.07
N ALA A 79 21.49 -16.24 -25.44
CA ALA A 79 20.76 -15.74 -26.59
C ALA A 79 20.89 -14.21 -26.63
N MET A 80 21.41 -13.68 -27.73
CA MET A 80 21.73 -12.27 -27.88
C MET A 80 20.48 -11.43 -27.62
N ALA A 81 20.38 -10.88 -26.41
CA ALA A 81 19.45 -9.81 -26.13
C ALA A 81 19.76 -8.68 -27.11
N SER A 82 18.76 -8.28 -27.89
CA SER A 82 18.90 -7.19 -28.85
C SER A 82 19.48 -5.96 -28.15
N GLY A 83 20.58 -5.40 -28.67
CA GLY A 83 21.18 -4.15 -28.18
C GLY A 83 20.29 -2.91 -28.31
N LEU A 84 19.05 -3.09 -28.77
CA LEU A 84 18.00 -2.07 -28.88
C LEU A 84 16.86 -2.29 -27.87
N SER A 85 17.03 -3.16 -26.89
CA SER A 85 16.13 -3.31 -25.74
C SER A 85 16.71 -2.59 -24.51
N LEU A 86 15.84 -2.01 -23.69
CA LEU A 86 16.25 -1.57 -22.34
C LEU A 86 16.89 -2.76 -21.64
N GLY A 87 18.17 -2.65 -21.32
CA GLY A 87 18.92 -3.72 -20.64
C GLY A 87 18.18 -4.17 -19.39
N ALA A 88 18.22 -5.48 -19.11
CA ALA A 88 17.53 -6.04 -17.95
C ALA A 88 17.93 -5.27 -16.68
N ARG A 89 16.96 -4.55 -16.09
CA ARG A 89 17.13 -3.90 -14.78
C ARG A 89 17.66 -4.96 -13.83
N LYS A 90 18.80 -4.70 -13.16
CA LYS A 90 19.35 -5.60 -12.11
C LYS A 90 18.17 -6.11 -11.28
N LYS A 91 17.88 -7.42 -11.35
CA LYS A 91 16.87 -8.04 -10.50
C LYS A 91 17.27 -7.71 -9.07
N ALA A 92 16.41 -7.02 -8.35
CA ALA A 92 16.56 -6.92 -6.90
C ALA A 92 16.65 -8.35 -6.35
N SER A 93 17.41 -8.53 -5.26
CA SER A 93 17.42 -9.79 -4.51
C SER A 93 16.00 -10.33 -4.38
N PRO A 94 15.76 -11.66 -4.44
CA PRO A 94 14.42 -12.22 -4.30
C PRO A 94 13.84 -11.68 -3.00
N LYS A 95 12.91 -10.73 -3.10
CA LYS A 95 12.13 -10.31 -1.95
C LYS A 95 11.19 -11.45 -1.72
N ASP A 96 11.11 -11.91 -0.48
CA ASP A 96 10.07 -12.84 -0.06
C ASP A 96 8.72 -12.35 -0.63
N PRO A 97 8.09 -13.14 -1.54
CA PRO A 97 6.88 -12.72 -2.22
C PRO A 97 5.75 -12.43 -1.22
N TYR A 98 5.67 -13.16 -0.11
CA TYR A 98 4.63 -12.95 0.91
C TYR A 98 4.79 -11.61 1.63
N VAL A 99 6.03 -11.17 1.86
CA VAL A 99 6.29 -9.82 2.40
C VAL A 99 5.80 -8.75 1.43
N HIS A 100 5.98 -8.96 0.12
CA HIS A 100 5.49 -8.01 -0.89
C HIS A 100 3.96 -7.97 -0.95
N HIS A 101 3.30 -9.13 -0.93
CA HIS A 101 1.84 -9.20 -0.91
C HIS A 101 1.24 -8.66 0.39
N GLY A 102 1.85 -8.96 1.54
CA GLY A 102 1.43 -8.42 2.84
C GLY A 102 1.44 -6.89 2.87
N ARG A 103 2.45 -6.25 2.26
CA ARG A 103 2.47 -4.78 2.10
C ARG A 103 1.25 -4.25 1.36
N HIS A 104 0.79 -4.95 0.33
CA HIS A 104 -0.36 -4.53 -0.46
C HIS A 104 -1.68 -4.83 0.24
N PHE A 105 -1.79 -6.01 0.86
CA PHE A 105 -2.92 -6.41 1.69
C PHE A 105 -3.19 -5.37 2.79
N GLY A 106 -2.14 -5.00 3.54
CA GLY A 106 -2.21 -3.98 4.59
C GLY A 106 -2.75 -2.63 4.12
N ARG A 107 -2.45 -2.24 2.87
CA ARG A 107 -2.83 -0.95 2.30
C ARG A 107 -4.21 -0.93 1.68
N THR A 108 -4.73 -2.08 1.25
CA THR A 108 -5.89 -2.12 0.34
C THR A 108 -7.03 -3.03 0.77
N VAL A 109 -6.77 -3.89 1.75
CA VAL A 109 -7.76 -4.85 2.27
C VAL A 109 -8.01 -4.58 3.75
N PHE A 110 -6.99 -4.65 4.59
CA PHE A 110 -7.14 -4.42 6.04
C PHE A 110 -5.83 -3.98 6.68
N ALA A 111 -5.84 -2.86 7.43
CA ALA A 111 -4.63 -2.19 7.90
C ALA A 111 -4.01 -2.77 9.19
N PHE A 112 -4.85 -3.34 10.06
CA PHE A 112 -4.45 -3.86 11.38
C PHE A 112 -4.70 -5.36 11.54
N PRO A 113 -4.33 -6.22 10.57
CA PRO A 113 -4.61 -7.63 10.68
C PRO A 113 -3.72 -8.29 11.74
N ASN A 114 -4.28 -9.29 12.41
CA ASN A 114 -3.52 -10.39 12.98
C ASN A 114 -3.62 -11.57 12.00
N ILE A 115 -2.62 -11.71 11.12
CA ILE A 115 -2.69 -12.69 10.02
C ILE A 115 -2.80 -14.13 10.53
N HIS A 116 -2.11 -14.45 11.63
CA HIS A 116 -2.14 -15.81 12.19
C HIS A 116 -3.52 -16.15 12.74
N ALA A 117 -4.13 -15.24 13.51
CA ALA A 117 -5.49 -15.41 14.01
C ALA A 117 -6.53 -15.44 12.86
N LEU A 118 -6.37 -14.58 11.85
CA LEU A 118 -7.25 -14.55 10.69
C LEU A 118 -7.26 -15.90 9.95
N VAL A 119 -6.09 -16.50 9.73
CA VAL A 119 -5.96 -17.81 9.06
C VAL A 119 -6.50 -18.91 9.97
N ALA A 120 -6.13 -18.93 11.26
CA ALA A 120 -6.59 -19.96 12.20
C ALA A 120 -8.12 -19.96 12.37
N ASN A 121 -8.73 -18.78 12.53
CA ASN A 121 -10.18 -18.63 12.63
C ASN A 121 -10.87 -19.08 11.34
N ALA A 122 -10.33 -18.69 10.17
CA ALA A 122 -10.90 -19.07 8.89
C ALA A 122 -10.87 -20.58 8.63
N LEU A 123 -9.84 -21.28 9.09
CA LEU A 123 -9.73 -22.75 9.00
C LEU A 123 -10.69 -23.49 9.94
N ALA A 124 -11.18 -22.83 11.00
CA ALA A 124 -12.14 -23.40 11.92
C ALA A 124 -13.59 -23.34 11.40
N PHE A 125 -13.86 -22.54 10.36
CA PHE A 125 -15.18 -22.47 9.73
C PHE A 125 -15.40 -23.64 8.78
N ASN A 126 -16.57 -24.28 8.84
CA ASN A 126 -16.99 -25.35 7.93
C ASN A 126 -18.53 -25.39 7.83
N ASP A 127 -19.09 -26.34 7.06
CA ASP A 127 -20.55 -26.46 6.89
C ASP A 127 -21.31 -26.69 8.21
N GLU A 128 -20.68 -27.37 9.18
CA GLU A 128 -21.26 -27.62 10.51
C GLU A 128 -21.06 -26.45 11.48
N ASN A 129 -20.02 -25.63 11.25
CA ASN A 129 -19.65 -24.48 12.07
C ASN A 129 -19.41 -23.23 11.18
N PRO A 130 -20.46 -22.67 10.58
CA PRO A 130 -20.34 -21.47 9.77
C PRO A 130 -20.04 -20.23 10.64
N PRO A 131 -19.49 -19.14 10.07
CA PRO A 131 -19.32 -17.88 10.78
C PRO A 131 -20.68 -17.30 11.18
N ASN A 132 -20.92 -17.16 12.49
CA ASN A 132 -22.23 -16.83 13.05
C ASN A 132 -22.32 -15.37 13.48
N THR A 133 -21.21 -14.77 13.93
CA THR A 133 -21.19 -13.37 14.34
C THR A 133 -20.91 -12.43 13.16
N PRO A 134 -21.34 -11.15 13.22
CA PRO A 134 -20.93 -10.14 12.22
C PRO A 134 -19.41 -10.05 12.06
N GLN A 135 -18.67 -10.16 13.18
CA GLN A 135 -17.21 -10.11 13.22
C GLN A 135 -16.59 -11.32 12.51
N GLU A 136 -17.03 -12.54 12.80
CA GLU A 136 -16.56 -13.76 12.12
C GLU A 136 -16.83 -13.70 10.61
N ARG A 137 -18.01 -13.20 10.22
CA ARG A 137 -18.35 -13.01 8.80
C ARG A 137 -17.44 -11.99 8.14
N ARG A 138 -17.03 -10.93 8.84
CA ARG A 138 -16.05 -9.95 8.35
C ARG A 138 -14.67 -10.58 8.19
N GLU A 139 -14.21 -11.32 9.20
CA GLU A 139 -12.94 -12.05 9.15
C GLU A 139 -12.89 -13.03 7.98
N ALA A 140 -13.96 -13.80 7.76
CA ALA A 140 -14.08 -14.70 6.61
C ALA A 140 -13.98 -13.94 5.27
N ARG A 141 -14.66 -12.79 5.11
CA ARG A 141 -14.55 -11.95 3.91
C ARG A 141 -13.12 -11.42 3.70
N ILE A 142 -12.45 -11.00 4.77
CA ILE A 142 -11.07 -10.49 4.72
C ILE A 142 -10.10 -11.63 4.35
N TYR A 143 -10.29 -12.83 4.91
CA TYR A 143 -9.51 -14.02 4.56
C TYR A 143 -9.67 -14.41 3.08
N VAL A 144 -10.89 -14.39 2.54
CA VAL A 144 -11.12 -14.62 1.11
C VAL A 144 -10.39 -13.58 0.25
N LYS A 145 -10.42 -12.29 0.64
CA LYS A 145 -9.65 -11.24 -0.04
C LYS A 145 -8.14 -11.50 0.04
N LEU A 146 -7.63 -12.04 1.16
CA LEU A 146 -6.21 -12.43 1.30
C LEU A 146 -5.84 -13.56 0.33
N LEU A 147 -6.64 -14.62 0.26
CA LEU A 147 -6.41 -15.74 -0.67
C LEU A 147 -6.41 -15.27 -2.14
N ASN A 148 -7.35 -14.42 -2.53
CA ASN A 148 -7.43 -13.89 -3.88
C ASN A 148 -6.25 -12.96 -4.24
N LEU A 149 -5.61 -12.36 -3.24
CA LEU A 149 -4.46 -11.46 -3.44
C LEU A 149 -3.15 -12.22 -3.63
N ILE A 150 -3.02 -13.42 -3.06
CA ILE A 150 -1.76 -14.18 -3.00
C ILE A 150 -1.93 -15.49 -3.77
N PRO A 151 -1.43 -15.57 -5.02
CA PRO A 151 -1.52 -16.79 -5.81
C PRO A 151 -0.87 -17.98 -5.10
N GLY A 152 -1.54 -19.13 -5.07
CA GLY A 152 -1.02 -20.35 -4.45
C GLY A 152 -1.14 -20.43 -2.93
N LEU A 153 -1.64 -19.37 -2.27
CA LEU A 153 -1.70 -19.33 -0.80
C LEU A 153 -2.69 -20.36 -0.25
N LYS A 154 -3.79 -20.61 -0.95
CA LYS A 154 -4.82 -21.55 -0.50
C LYS A 154 -4.26 -22.97 -0.42
N GLU A 155 -3.57 -23.40 -1.47
CA GLU A 155 -2.94 -24.70 -1.57
C GLU A 155 -1.90 -24.88 -0.48
N ILE A 156 -1.07 -23.85 -0.25
CA ILE A 156 -0.06 -23.88 0.82
C ILE A 156 -0.71 -23.99 2.20
N ILE A 157 -1.79 -23.24 2.47
CA ILE A 157 -2.46 -23.30 3.77
C ILE A 157 -3.09 -24.68 4.02
N LEU A 158 -3.56 -25.37 2.97
CA LEU A 158 -4.23 -26.66 3.10
C LEU A 158 -3.26 -27.86 3.13
N ASP A 159 -2.18 -27.78 2.35
CA ASP A 159 -1.29 -28.92 2.10
C ASP A 159 0.01 -28.88 2.92
N ALA A 160 0.36 -27.73 3.51
CA ALA A 160 1.61 -27.56 4.25
C ALA A 160 1.49 -27.93 5.74
N ASP A 161 2.66 -28.12 6.37
CA ASP A 161 2.77 -28.32 7.82
C ASP A 161 2.37 -27.03 8.58
N PRO A 162 1.74 -27.12 9.78
CA PRO A 162 1.46 -25.98 10.64
C PRO A 162 2.63 -24.99 10.84
N ASP A 163 3.87 -25.47 10.89
CA ASP A 163 5.06 -24.62 11.03
C ASP A 163 5.30 -23.78 9.76
N GLU A 164 5.14 -24.37 8.58
CA GLU A 164 5.25 -23.66 7.30
C GLU A 164 4.13 -22.62 7.13
N VAL A 165 2.89 -22.96 7.51
CA VAL A 165 1.78 -21.99 7.53
C VAL A 165 2.09 -20.82 8.47
N THR A 166 2.70 -21.10 9.62
CA THR A 166 3.10 -20.07 10.59
C THR A 166 4.18 -19.15 10.02
N GLU A 167 5.18 -19.69 9.31
CA GLU A 167 6.21 -18.91 8.63
C GLU A 167 5.61 -18.00 7.53
N VAL A 168 4.72 -18.53 6.70
CA VAL A 168 4.02 -17.75 5.66
C VAL A 168 3.22 -16.61 6.30
N CYS A 169 2.44 -16.90 7.35
CA CYS A 169 1.68 -15.89 8.09
C CYS A 169 2.60 -14.79 8.66
N ALA A 170 3.76 -15.17 9.22
CA ALA A 170 4.75 -14.24 9.74
C ALA A 170 5.34 -13.34 8.64
N SER A 171 5.60 -13.89 7.45
CA SER A 171 6.08 -13.11 6.31
C SER A 171 5.03 -12.13 5.77
N ILE A 172 3.76 -12.52 5.69
CA ILE A 172 2.66 -11.61 5.32
C ILE A 172 2.53 -10.50 6.36
N GLN A 173 2.52 -10.84 7.66
CA GLN A 173 2.44 -9.86 8.75
C GLN A 173 3.61 -8.87 8.73
N LYS A 174 4.83 -9.37 8.49
CA LYS A 174 6.04 -8.54 8.30
C LYS A 174 5.88 -7.59 7.12
N GLY A 175 5.27 -8.06 6.03
CA GLY A 175 4.87 -7.24 4.89
C GLY A 175 3.95 -6.10 5.30
N THR A 176 2.82 -6.42 5.95
CA THR A 176 1.84 -5.42 6.40
C THR A 176 2.47 -4.36 7.30
N ASN A 177 3.19 -4.78 8.34
CA ASN A 177 3.84 -3.87 9.27
C ASN A 177 4.93 -3.02 8.61
N GLY A 178 5.76 -3.63 7.76
CA GLY A 178 6.81 -2.92 7.03
C GLY A 178 6.26 -1.94 5.98
N GLY A 179 5.14 -2.27 5.34
CA GLY A 179 4.43 -1.36 4.44
C GLY A 179 3.96 -0.10 5.16
N ARG A 180 3.30 -0.29 6.31
CA ARG A 180 2.83 0.79 7.16
C ARG A 180 3.97 1.69 7.65
N ALA A 181 5.03 1.09 8.20
CA ALA A 181 6.18 1.85 8.70
C ALA A 181 6.88 2.68 7.61
N ASP A 182 7.03 2.13 6.40
CA ASP A 182 7.63 2.85 5.28
C ASP A 182 6.77 4.04 4.83
N ASP A 183 5.45 3.86 4.76
CA ASP A 183 4.51 4.91 4.35
C ASP A 183 4.48 6.04 5.39
N THR A 184 4.43 5.70 6.68
CA THR A 184 4.54 6.66 7.79
C THR A 184 5.83 7.47 7.71
N LYS A 185 6.96 6.81 7.45
CA LYS A 185 8.26 7.47 7.32
C LYS A 185 8.28 8.47 6.16
N GLY A 186 7.63 8.15 5.03
CA GLY A 186 7.52 9.04 3.87
C GLY A 186 6.59 10.22 4.09
N LEU A 187 5.43 9.98 4.71
CA LEU A 187 4.42 11.00 4.97
C LEU A 187 4.81 11.99 6.05
N LYS A 188 5.57 11.56 7.06
CA LYS A 188 6.01 12.41 8.19
C LYS A 188 6.65 13.74 7.77
N PRO A 189 7.61 13.80 6.83
CA PRO A 189 8.13 15.09 6.34
C PRO A 189 7.19 15.77 5.33
N ALA A 190 6.51 15.01 4.47
CA ALA A 190 5.70 15.56 3.38
C ALA A 190 4.46 16.32 3.88
N ILE A 191 3.83 15.82 4.95
CA ILE A 191 2.63 16.45 5.53
C ILE A 191 2.88 17.89 5.98
N ILE A 192 4.09 18.19 6.47
CA ILE A 192 4.47 19.54 6.91
C ILE A 192 4.47 20.50 5.73
N ASP A 193 4.97 20.04 4.58
CA ASP A 193 5.00 20.84 3.36
C ASP A 193 3.56 21.09 2.86
N TRP A 194 2.66 20.10 2.99
CA TRP A 194 1.28 20.21 2.49
C TRP A 194 0.35 21.07 3.35
N ILE A 195 0.59 21.15 4.66
CA ILE A 195 -0.19 21.98 5.59
C ILE A 195 0.38 23.40 5.73
N SER A 196 1.57 23.65 5.19
CA SER A 196 2.15 24.99 5.12
C SER A 196 1.32 25.88 4.18
N PRO A 197 1.16 27.19 4.49
CA PRO A 197 0.47 28.14 3.62
C PRO A 197 1.01 28.15 2.19
N GLU A 198 0.12 28.35 1.21
CA GLU A 198 0.49 28.37 -0.22
C GLU A 198 1.37 29.57 -0.58
N ASP A 199 1.31 30.64 0.20
CA ASP A 199 2.13 31.85 0.05
C ASP A 199 3.62 31.60 0.33
N GLY A 200 4.00 30.38 0.73
CA GLY A 200 5.37 29.97 1.00
C GLY A 200 5.87 30.39 2.39
N GLU A 201 5.04 31.09 3.17
CA GLU A 201 5.34 31.39 4.56
C GLU A 201 5.44 30.10 5.39
N PRO A 202 6.46 29.98 6.26
CA PRO A 202 6.59 28.82 7.13
C PRO A 202 5.46 28.79 8.17
N LEU A 203 5.10 27.58 8.61
CA LEU A 203 4.24 27.39 9.78
C LEU A 203 4.79 28.15 10.99
N ARG A 204 3.87 28.69 11.80
CA ARG A 204 4.19 29.39 13.04
C ARG A 204 3.45 28.71 14.20
N PRO A 205 4.16 28.15 15.20
CA PRO A 205 5.62 27.92 15.26
C PRO A 205 6.18 27.01 14.15
N LYS A 206 7.47 27.09 13.84
CA LYS A 206 8.06 26.28 12.77
C LYS A 206 8.14 24.80 13.18
N LEU A 207 7.48 23.92 12.44
CA LEU A 207 7.53 22.49 12.70
C LEU A 207 8.75 21.80 12.06
N PRO A 208 9.50 20.96 12.81
CA PRO A 208 10.54 20.12 12.24
C PRO A 208 9.97 18.98 11.38
N ARG A 209 10.53 18.78 10.18
CA ARG A 209 10.10 17.70 9.26
C ARG A 209 10.39 16.29 9.80
N ASN A 210 11.45 16.15 10.62
CA ASN A 210 11.93 14.86 11.13
C ASN A 210 11.48 14.53 12.57
N SER A 211 10.78 15.44 13.24
CA SER A 211 10.25 15.22 14.60
C SER A 211 8.74 15.44 14.63
N LYS A 212 8.06 14.68 15.50
CA LYS A 212 6.61 14.79 15.72
C LYS A 212 6.26 15.43 17.07
N ILE A 213 7.23 15.64 17.96
CA ILE A 213 7.00 16.05 19.36
C ILE A 213 6.14 17.31 19.47
N GLU A 214 6.36 18.30 18.60
CA GLU A 214 5.63 19.57 18.61
C GLU A 214 4.36 19.56 17.75
N ARG A 215 3.98 18.42 17.16
CA ARG A 215 2.75 18.28 16.37
C ARG A 215 1.57 17.92 17.29
N GLY A 216 0.49 17.37 16.73
CA GLY A 216 -0.72 17.10 17.49
C GLY A 216 -1.34 18.40 17.99
N PHE A 217 -1.88 18.36 19.20
CA PHE A 217 -2.52 19.50 19.87
C PHE A 217 -1.54 20.54 20.46
N HIS A 218 -0.23 20.31 20.33
CA HIS A 218 0.79 21.27 20.74
C HIS A 218 0.99 22.41 19.73
N HIS A 219 0.57 22.23 18.47
CA HIS A 219 0.74 23.24 17.43
C HIS A 219 -0.61 23.65 16.82
N PRO A 220 -0.87 24.97 16.63
CA PRO A 220 -2.18 25.48 16.18
C PRO A 220 -2.72 24.82 14.91
N ARG A 221 -1.88 24.67 13.87
CA ARG A 221 -2.30 24.08 12.58
C ARG A 221 -2.60 22.58 12.65
N THR A 222 -1.72 21.78 13.27
CA THR A 222 -1.94 20.33 13.37
C THR A 222 -3.04 20.00 14.36
N GLY A 223 -3.15 20.79 15.43
CA GLY A 223 -4.22 20.67 16.41
C GLY A 223 -5.58 20.98 15.81
N PHE A 224 -5.70 22.09 15.06
CA PHE A 224 -6.91 22.40 14.30
C PHE A 224 -7.31 21.25 13.38
N LEU A 225 -6.38 20.75 12.57
CA LEU A 225 -6.65 19.65 11.63
C LEU A 225 -7.08 18.35 12.32
N LEU A 226 -6.57 18.09 13.53
CA LEU A 226 -6.87 16.90 14.33
C LEU A 226 -8.06 17.09 15.27
N CYS A 227 -8.56 18.30 15.43
CA CYS A 227 -9.68 18.57 16.31
C CYS A 227 -10.91 17.82 15.79
N PRO A 228 -11.59 17.02 16.63
CA PRO A 228 -12.82 16.37 16.26
C PRO A 228 -13.91 17.40 15.92
N ILE A 229 -14.85 17.03 15.06
CA ILE A 229 -15.97 17.89 14.67
C ILE A 229 -16.91 18.23 15.84
N SER A 230 -16.90 17.43 16.91
CA SER A 230 -17.71 17.64 18.11
C SER A 230 -17.17 18.76 19.02
N MET A 231 -15.92 19.19 18.81
CA MET A 231 -15.23 20.16 19.66
C MET A 231 -14.87 21.42 18.89
N ASP A 232 -14.92 22.57 19.56
CA ASP A 232 -14.52 23.84 18.96
C ASP A 232 -13.04 24.13 19.24
N TRP A 233 -12.21 24.07 18.19
CA TRP A 233 -10.80 24.41 18.30
C TRP A 233 -10.55 25.91 18.63
N ALA A 234 -11.52 26.79 18.39
CA ALA A 234 -11.38 28.20 18.75
C ALA A 234 -11.36 28.40 20.28
N ASP A 235 -12.02 27.52 21.02
CA ASP A 235 -12.05 27.53 22.49
C ASP A 235 -10.65 27.23 23.05
N GLU A 236 -10.14 28.10 23.93
CA GLU A 236 -8.84 27.91 24.57
C GLU A 236 -8.88 26.79 25.61
N GLU A 237 -10.00 26.61 26.31
CA GLU A 237 -10.13 25.57 27.33
C GLU A 237 -10.02 24.18 26.69
N VAL A 238 -10.74 23.98 25.58
CA VAL A 238 -10.65 22.75 24.77
C VAL A 238 -9.22 22.50 24.29
N ARG A 239 -8.53 23.54 23.80
CA ARG A 239 -7.14 23.43 23.34
C ARG A 239 -6.18 23.03 24.45
N GLU A 240 -6.34 23.60 25.65
CA GLU A 240 -5.50 23.26 26.81
C GLU A 240 -5.78 21.84 27.30
N GLN A 241 -7.06 21.45 27.42
CA GLN A 241 -7.46 20.11 27.85
C GLN A 241 -6.93 19.02 26.89
N LEU A 242 -7.02 19.26 25.57
CA LEU A 242 -6.46 18.35 24.55
C LEU A 242 -4.93 18.29 24.60
N ARG A 243 -4.26 19.44 24.81
CA ARG A 243 -2.79 19.50 24.90
C ARG A 243 -2.26 18.79 26.13
N ASN A 244 -2.93 18.96 27.27
CA ASN A 244 -2.55 18.34 28.54
C ASN A 244 -2.99 16.87 28.64
N LYS A 245 -3.75 16.37 27.65
CA LYS A 245 -4.36 15.03 27.64
C LYS A 245 -5.35 14.80 28.79
N GLU A 246 -6.01 15.86 29.23
CA GLU A 246 -7.13 15.79 30.18
C GLU A 246 -8.38 15.22 29.49
N ILE A 247 -8.53 15.51 28.20
CA ILE A 247 -9.52 14.90 27.32
C ILE A 247 -8.78 14.05 26.28
N SER A 248 -9.22 12.80 26.11
CA SER A 248 -8.80 11.94 25.00
C SER A 248 -9.89 11.90 23.94
N VAL A 249 -9.50 12.02 22.68
CA VAL A 249 -10.42 11.99 21.52
C VAL A 249 -10.56 10.55 21.04
N SER A 250 -11.79 10.04 21.07
CA SER A 250 -12.14 8.72 20.52
C SER A 250 -11.79 8.62 19.03
N GLY A 251 -11.37 7.45 18.56
CA GLY A 251 -11.22 7.19 17.12
C GLY A 251 -12.52 7.29 16.32
N GLU A 252 -13.68 7.22 16.98
CA GLU A 252 -14.99 7.42 16.32
C GLU A 252 -15.31 8.89 16.05
N ASP A 253 -14.67 9.80 16.78
CA ASP A 253 -14.91 11.24 16.64
C ASP A 253 -13.97 11.83 15.59
N TRP A 254 -14.53 12.05 14.40
CA TRP A 254 -13.73 12.30 13.23
C TRP A 254 -13.16 13.72 13.18
N PRO A 255 -11.88 13.87 12.83
CA PRO A 255 -11.22 15.16 12.78
C PRO A 255 -11.52 15.93 11.49
N VAL A 256 -11.44 17.25 11.59
CA VAL A 256 -11.79 18.17 10.49
C VAL A 256 -10.98 17.93 9.19
N PHE A 257 -9.75 17.40 9.29
CA PHE A 257 -8.92 17.13 8.10
C PHE A 257 -9.53 16.13 7.12
N LEU A 258 -10.53 15.34 7.53
CA LEU A 258 -11.23 14.42 6.62
C LEU A 258 -12.07 15.16 5.59
N PHE A 259 -12.56 16.34 5.95
CA PHE A 259 -13.54 17.07 5.16
C PHE A 259 -12.85 17.98 4.15
N ARG A 260 -13.51 18.14 2.99
CA ARG A 260 -13.10 19.10 1.96
C ARG A 260 -13.07 20.50 2.57
N ASP A 261 -12.01 21.24 2.25
CA ASP A 261 -11.80 22.61 2.71
C ASP A 261 -11.84 22.78 4.23
N GLU A 262 -11.63 21.69 4.98
CA GLU A 262 -11.62 21.68 6.45
C GLU A 262 -12.95 22.19 7.04
N LYS A 263 -14.07 21.84 6.41
CA LYS A 263 -15.42 22.26 6.82
C LYS A 263 -16.38 21.08 6.97
N PHE A 264 -16.98 20.96 8.13
CA PHE A 264 -18.08 20.04 8.41
C PHE A 264 -19.43 20.75 8.29
N ASP A 265 -20.43 20.06 7.75
CA ASP A 265 -21.81 20.52 7.63
C ASP A 265 -22.73 19.54 8.37
N SER A 266 -23.38 19.99 9.43
CA SER A 266 -24.23 19.13 10.27
C SER A 266 -25.52 18.73 9.56
N GLU A 267 -25.99 19.53 8.60
CA GLU A 267 -27.21 19.25 7.84
C GLU A 267 -26.93 18.28 6.68
N GLU A 268 -25.69 18.25 6.18
CA GLU A 268 -25.24 17.34 5.13
C GLU A 268 -23.91 16.66 5.55
N PRO A 269 -23.91 15.67 6.47
CA PRO A 269 -22.67 15.11 7.04
C PRO A 269 -21.70 14.48 6.02
N TRP A 270 -22.22 13.97 4.90
CA TRP A 270 -21.42 13.44 3.79
C TRP A 270 -20.72 14.51 2.96
N ARG A 271 -21.12 15.77 3.10
CA ARG A 271 -20.58 16.88 2.33
C ARG A 271 -19.08 17.01 2.55
N GLY A 272 -18.33 16.64 1.52
CA GLY A 272 -16.88 16.77 1.53
C GLY A 272 -16.16 15.73 2.40
N LEU A 273 -16.87 14.82 3.08
CA LEU A 273 -16.27 13.74 3.87
C LEU A 273 -15.33 12.90 3.00
N LEU A 274 -14.13 12.62 3.52
CA LEU A 274 -13.06 11.88 2.84
C LEU A 274 -12.64 12.46 1.47
N ARG A 275 -12.85 13.77 1.25
CA ARG A 275 -12.51 14.47 0.00
C ARG A 275 -11.52 15.63 0.22
N SER A 276 -10.82 15.66 1.34
CA SER A 276 -9.83 16.70 1.63
C SER A 276 -8.60 16.63 0.74
N ARG A 277 -7.96 17.79 0.51
CA ARG A 277 -6.71 17.91 -0.26
C ARG A 277 -5.59 17.06 0.34
N LEU A 278 -5.50 17.00 1.68
CA LEU A 278 -4.48 16.24 2.38
C LEU A 278 -4.59 14.73 2.10
N LEU A 279 -5.80 14.18 2.11
CA LEU A 279 -6.03 12.78 1.78
C LEU A 279 -5.61 12.46 0.35
N VAL A 280 -5.94 13.33 -0.61
CA VAL A 280 -5.58 13.13 -2.02
C VAL A 280 -4.05 13.15 -2.21
N LEU A 281 -3.36 14.11 -1.60
CA LEU A 281 -1.90 14.21 -1.66
C LEU A 281 -1.23 12.99 -1.01
N ALA A 282 -1.72 12.56 0.15
CA ALA A 282 -1.22 11.38 0.84
C ALA A 282 -1.45 10.09 0.04
N TYR A 283 -2.63 9.93 -0.56
CA TYR A 283 -2.93 8.77 -1.41
C TYR A 283 -1.96 8.72 -2.60
N LYS A 284 -1.74 9.85 -3.28
CA LYS A 284 -0.78 9.93 -4.39
C LYS A 284 0.65 9.62 -3.92
N HIS A 285 1.05 10.15 -2.76
CA HIS A 285 2.37 9.92 -2.21
C HIS A 285 2.63 8.43 -1.95
N VAL A 286 1.65 7.72 -1.37
CA VAL A 286 1.75 6.29 -1.02
C VAL A 286 1.55 5.39 -2.25
N PHE A 287 0.51 5.61 -3.06
CA PHE A 287 0.12 4.66 -4.10
C PHE A 287 0.74 4.94 -5.47
N THR A 288 0.92 6.19 -5.89
CA THR A 288 1.38 6.50 -7.25
C THR A 288 2.85 6.86 -7.30
N SER A 289 3.26 7.89 -6.58
CA SER A 289 4.67 8.31 -6.46
C SER A 289 4.74 9.50 -5.51
N PRO A 290 5.78 9.63 -4.67
CA PRO A 290 6.06 10.86 -3.94
C PRO A 290 6.07 12.09 -4.87
N SER A 291 6.69 11.95 -6.05
CA SER A 291 6.76 13.01 -7.08
C SER A 291 5.47 13.22 -7.88
N SER A 292 4.36 12.57 -7.50
CA SER A 292 3.02 12.89 -8.04
C SER A 292 2.18 13.73 -7.07
N ALA A 293 2.68 13.90 -5.84
CA ALA A 293 2.21 14.93 -4.92
C ALA A 293 2.92 16.27 -5.19
N ASP A 294 4.12 16.24 -5.77
CA ASP A 294 4.86 17.41 -6.27
C ASP A 294 4.69 17.54 -7.80
N ASP A 295 4.56 18.74 -8.36
CA ASP A 295 4.26 18.99 -9.79
C ASP A 295 5.41 18.61 -10.78
N HIS A 296 6.46 17.94 -10.30
CA HIS A 296 7.65 17.59 -11.07
C HIS A 296 7.91 16.08 -11.03
N SER A 297 7.50 15.36 -12.08
CA SER A 297 7.67 13.91 -12.18
C SER A 297 9.15 13.51 -12.29
N ARG A 298 9.73 13.00 -11.20
CA ARG A 298 11.10 12.42 -11.16
C ARG A 298 11.11 10.99 -10.62
N ALA A 299 10.06 10.21 -10.91
CA ALA A 299 9.94 8.84 -10.42
C ALA A 299 10.90 7.88 -11.15
N THR A 300 11.87 7.30 -10.42
CA THR A 300 12.77 6.25 -10.92
C THR A 300 12.22 4.83 -10.70
N ARG A 301 11.11 4.69 -9.98
CA ARG A 301 10.43 3.41 -9.66
C ARG A 301 8.93 3.52 -9.89
N SER A 302 8.31 2.41 -10.27
CA SER A 302 6.85 2.27 -10.41
C SER A 302 6.17 2.49 -9.05
N GLY A 303 5.06 3.22 -9.02
CA GLY A 303 4.22 3.37 -7.83
C GLY A 303 3.64 2.06 -7.31
N ASN A 304 3.28 2.02 -6.02
CA ASN A 304 2.65 0.85 -5.40
C ASN A 304 1.38 0.40 -6.16
N ALA A 305 0.53 1.32 -6.59
CA ALA A 305 -0.64 1.04 -7.42
C ALA A 305 -0.26 0.32 -8.71
N ARG A 306 0.74 0.82 -9.44
CA ARG A 306 1.21 0.18 -10.68
C ARG A 306 1.88 -1.16 -10.43
N LEU A 307 2.63 -1.31 -9.33
CA LEU A 307 3.29 -2.56 -8.96
C LEU A 307 2.28 -3.70 -8.73
N HIS A 308 1.12 -3.36 -8.19
CA HIS A 308 0.04 -4.32 -7.91
C HIS A 308 -1.11 -4.27 -8.92
N GLY A 309 -0.94 -3.56 -10.04
CA GLY A 309 -1.98 -3.49 -11.09
C GLY A 309 -3.29 -2.81 -10.67
N MET A 310 -3.25 -1.95 -9.65
CA MET A 310 -4.44 -1.21 -9.20
C MET A 310 -4.93 -0.27 -10.30
N THR A 311 -6.22 -0.37 -10.60
CA THR A 311 -6.93 0.49 -11.55
C THR A 311 -8.03 1.32 -10.90
N ARG A 312 -8.34 1.00 -9.65
CA ARG A 312 -9.35 1.64 -8.81
C ARG A 312 -8.87 1.71 -7.35
N VAL A 313 -9.39 2.65 -6.60
CA VAL A 313 -9.24 2.71 -5.15
C VAL A 313 -10.13 1.67 -4.48
N THR A 314 -9.83 1.31 -3.23
CA THR A 314 -10.70 0.50 -2.36
C THR A 314 -11.12 1.32 -1.13
N ALA A 315 -12.27 1.02 -0.52
CA ALA A 315 -12.70 1.62 0.74
C ALA A 315 -11.58 1.54 1.81
N ALA A 316 -11.03 0.35 2.02
CA ALA A 316 -9.92 0.12 2.93
C ALA A 316 -8.67 0.93 2.60
N SER A 317 -8.37 1.23 1.33
CA SER A 317 -7.25 2.09 0.96
C SER A 317 -7.47 3.57 1.27
N ILE A 318 -8.72 4.05 1.20
CA ILE A 318 -9.07 5.42 1.60
C ILE A 318 -8.95 5.55 3.13
N ALA A 319 -9.57 4.61 3.87
CA ALA A 319 -9.48 4.55 5.32
C ALA A 319 -8.02 4.45 5.79
N TYR A 320 -7.21 3.60 5.14
CA TYR A 320 -5.78 3.48 5.43
C TYR A 320 -5.03 4.81 5.30
N ILE A 321 -5.29 5.56 4.21
CA ILE A 321 -4.66 6.86 4.00
C ILE A 321 -5.11 7.88 5.04
N ALA A 322 -6.39 7.90 5.40
CA ALA A 322 -6.88 8.74 6.49
C ALA A 322 -6.15 8.43 7.80
N THR A 323 -6.00 7.16 8.16
CA THR A 323 -5.26 6.74 9.36
C THR A 323 -3.79 7.17 9.29
N GLN A 324 -3.14 7.03 8.12
CA GLN A 324 -1.76 7.47 7.93
C GLN A 324 -1.61 8.99 8.07
N VAL A 325 -2.54 9.78 7.55
CA VAL A 325 -2.53 11.25 7.67
C VAL A 325 -2.75 11.67 9.12
N ARG A 326 -3.76 11.11 9.80
CA ARG A 326 -4.02 11.37 11.23
C ARG A 326 -2.78 11.08 12.06
N PHE A 327 -2.16 9.93 11.83
CA PHE A 327 -0.91 9.59 12.48
C PHE A 327 0.21 10.56 12.08
N ALA A 328 0.37 10.97 10.82
CA ALA A 328 1.45 11.90 10.45
C ALA A 328 1.30 13.30 11.10
N LEU A 329 0.06 13.73 11.38
CA LEU A 329 -0.27 14.99 12.04
C LEU A 329 -0.15 14.92 13.57
N SER A 330 -0.29 13.75 14.19
CA SER A 330 -0.22 13.59 15.64
C SER A 330 1.20 13.81 16.20
N ASP A 331 1.34 13.83 17.52
CA ASP A 331 2.62 13.84 18.23
C ASP A 331 3.18 12.43 18.51
N ALA A 332 2.35 11.38 18.40
CA ALA A 332 2.72 10.00 18.71
C ALA A 332 3.96 9.49 17.95
N ALA A 333 4.91 8.87 18.64
CA ALA A 333 6.16 8.43 18.00
C ALA A 333 5.99 7.15 17.16
N GLN A 334 5.10 6.25 17.56
CA GLN A 334 4.90 4.92 16.96
C GLN A 334 3.42 4.53 17.01
N PHE A 335 2.98 3.68 16.09
CA PHE A 335 1.69 3.00 16.23
C PHE A 335 1.81 1.97 17.36
N CYS A 336 1.04 2.13 18.43
CA CYS A 336 0.91 1.11 19.47
C CYS A 336 -0.42 0.34 19.29
N ARG A 337 -0.47 -0.92 19.72
CA ARG A 337 -1.74 -1.67 19.79
C ARG A 337 -2.59 -1.27 21.00
N SER A 338 -1.95 -0.77 22.06
CA SER A 338 -2.61 -0.20 23.23
C SER A 338 -2.62 1.32 23.16
N ASP A 339 -2.69 1.88 21.95
CA ASP A 339 -2.61 3.33 21.73
C ASP A 339 -3.92 3.99 22.15
N TYR A 340 -4.12 4.17 23.46
CA TYR A 340 -5.25 4.93 24.01
C TYR A 340 -5.20 6.41 23.63
N ASP A 341 -4.01 6.92 23.28
CA ASP A 341 -3.78 8.33 22.99
C ASP A 341 -4.21 8.68 21.56
N THR A 342 -3.84 7.87 20.57
CA THR A 342 -4.30 8.09 19.19
C THR A 342 -5.51 7.26 18.84
N ASP A 343 -5.69 6.06 19.37
CA ASP A 343 -6.82 5.19 19.03
C ASP A 343 -6.94 4.94 17.50
N SER A 344 -5.80 4.67 16.87
CA SER A 344 -5.69 4.55 15.40
C SER A 344 -6.46 3.37 14.81
N GLU A 345 -6.64 2.28 15.58
CA GLU A 345 -7.39 1.10 15.13
C GLU A 345 -8.88 1.40 15.08
N THR A 346 -9.46 1.94 16.17
CA THR A 346 -10.86 2.39 16.22
C THR A 346 -11.15 3.44 15.15
N PHE A 347 -10.23 4.40 14.94
CA PHE A 347 -10.36 5.37 13.86
C PHE A 347 -10.40 4.75 12.46
N TYR A 348 -9.59 3.70 12.23
CA TYR A 348 -9.60 3.00 10.97
C TYR A 348 -10.88 2.16 10.80
N THR A 349 -11.31 1.46 11.85
CA THR A 349 -12.51 0.62 11.80
C THR A 349 -13.76 1.45 11.66
N SER A 350 -13.91 2.58 12.36
CA SER A 350 -15.08 3.45 12.24
C SER A 350 -15.27 3.98 10.82
N LEU A 351 -14.19 4.40 10.16
CA LEU A 351 -14.23 4.79 8.75
C LEU A 351 -14.57 3.62 7.83
N LEU A 352 -13.99 2.44 8.09
CA LEU A 352 -14.23 1.29 7.25
C LEU A 352 -15.66 0.75 7.42
N ASP A 353 -16.22 0.84 8.62
CA ASP A 353 -17.58 0.42 8.93
C ASP A 353 -18.58 1.32 8.20
N LEU A 354 -18.39 2.65 8.20
CA LEU A 354 -19.17 3.57 7.35
C LEU A 354 -19.05 3.20 5.87
N LEU A 355 -17.82 2.96 5.38
CA LEU A 355 -17.58 2.66 3.96
C LEU A 355 -18.03 1.26 3.52
N GLU A 356 -18.36 0.38 4.46
CA GLU A 356 -18.89 -0.96 4.22
C GLU A 356 -20.37 -1.09 4.62
N ASP A 357 -21.01 0.01 5.07
CA ASP A 357 -22.41 0.05 5.46
C ASP A 357 -23.32 -0.05 4.23
N PRO A 358 -24.21 -1.06 4.14
CA PRO A 358 -25.19 -1.16 3.06
C PRO A 358 -26.14 0.04 2.96
N GLU A 359 -26.44 0.72 4.07
CA GLU A 359 -27.32 1.90 4.05
C GLU A 359 -26.67 3.10 3.37
N GLU A 360 -25.34 3.14 3.34
CA GLU A 360 -24.54 4.23 2.79
C GLU A 360 -24.00 3.92 1.37
N GLU A 361 -24.46 2.83 0.74
CA GLU A 361 -23.90 2.32 -0.52
C GLU A 361 -23.92 3.37 -1.65
N GLU A 362 -24.96 4.20 -1.73
CA GLU A 362 -25.08 5.25 -2.74
C GLU A 362 -23.96 6.29 -2.61
N GLU A 363 -23.77 6.83 -1.40
CA GLU A 363 -22.76 7.85 -1.10
C GLU A 363 -21.35 7.28 -1.22
N VAL A 364 -21.13 6.05 -0.73
CA VAL A 364 -19.85 5.35 -0.88
C VAL A 364 -19.52 5.13 -2.36
N THR A 365 -20.49 4.74 -3.17
CA THR A 365 -20.30 4.55 -4.61
C THR A 365 -19.91 5.86 -5.30
N ALA A 366 -20.60 6.96 -4.97
CA ALA A 366 -20.27 8.29 -5.47
C ALA A 366 -18.86 8.74 -5.04
N LEU A 367 -18.49 8.49 -3.78
CA LEU A 367 -17.16 8.77 -3.24
C LEU A 367 -16.07 7.99 -3.99
N ILE A 368 -16.25 6.67 -4.17
CA ILE A 368 -15.30 5.81 -4.88
C ILE A 368 -15.15 6.24 -6.34
N ALA A 369 -16.26 6.59 -7.01
CA ALA A 369 -16.23 7.12 -8.38
C ALA A 369 -15.42 8.42 -8.47
N TRP A 370 -15.62 9.35 -7.52
CA TRP A 370 -14.83 10.57 -7.43
C TRP A 370 -13.34 10.29 -7.22
N TRP A 371 -12.99 9.42 -6.28
CA TRP A 371 -11.61 9.04 -6.01
C TRP A 371 -10.92 8.41 -7.23
N ASN A 372 -11.62 7.52 -7.95
CA ASN A 372 -11.11 6.92 -9.18
C ASN A 372 -10.82 7.98 -10.25
N LYS A 373 -11.67 9.01 -10.37
CA LYS A 373 -11.46 10.13 -11.28
C LYS A 373 -10.23 10.96 -10.93
N VAL A 374 -9.97 11.17 -9.63
CA VAL A 374 -8.84 11.97 -9.15
C VAL A 374 -7.52 11.22 -9.20
N ILE A 375 -7.50 9.94 -8.81
CA ILE A 375 -6.27 9.15 -8.65
C ILE A 375 -5.90 8.40 -9.94
N PHE A 376 -6.89 7.89 -10.67
CA PHE A 376 -6.69 7.08 -11.87
C PHE A 376 -7.37 7.71 -13.11
N PRO A 377 -7.07 8.97 -13.48
CA PRO A 377 -7.74 9.63 -14.59
C PRO A 377 -7.49 8.94 -15.94
N SER A 378 -6.40 8.19 -16.08
CA SER A 378 -6.03 7.46 -17.29
C SER A 378 -6.75 6.12 -17.45
N THR A 379 -7.23 5.48 -16.38
CA THR A 379 -8.00 4.23 -16.49
C THR A 379 -9.44 4.49 -16.93
N LEU A 380 -9.97 5.69 -16.61
CA LEU A 380 -11.28 6.15 -17.08
C LEU A 380 -11.25 6.67 -18.51
N ARG A 381 -10.09 7.13 -19.00
CA ARG A 381 -9.90 7.49 -20.40
C ARG A 381 -9.58 6.23 -21.19
N SER A 382 -10.62 5.59 -21.73
CA SER A 382 -10.47 4.64 -22.84
C SER A 382 -10.05 5.41 -24.10
N THR A 383 -8.83 5.95 -24.13
CA THR A 383 -8.23 6.39 -25.40
C THR A 383 -7.80 5.15 -26.14
N THR A 384 -8.67 4.67 -27.04
CA THR A 384 -8.27 3.73 -28.07
C THR A 384 -7.06 4.33 -28.78
N ARG A 385 -5.88 3.73 -28.62
CA ARG A 385 -4.73 4.08 -29.45
C ARG A 385 -5.05 3.63 -30.86
N VAL A 386 -5.67 4.50 -31.65
CA VAL A 386 -5.81 4.30 -33.09
C VAL A 386 -4.39 4.37 -33.65
N ALA A 387 -3.78 3.22 -33.92
CA ALA A 387 -2.59 3.17 -34.74
C ALA A 387 -3.05 3.56 -36.16
N PRO A 388 -2.69 4.74 -36.69
CA PRO A 388 -3.17 5.15 -38.01
C PRO A 388 -2.72 4.09 -39.02
N ALA A 389 -3.64 3.59 -39.85
CA ALA A 389 -3.33 2.60 -40.87
C ALA A 389 -2.19 3.08 -41.80
N ASN A 390 -2.09 4.40 -41.96
CA ASN A 390 -1.09 5.18 -42.68
C ASN A 390 0.02 5.77 -41.80
N SER A 391 0.26 5.25 -40.59
CA SER A 391 1.38 5.73 -39.77
C SER A 391 2.69 5.68 -40.57
N ALA A 392 3.49 6.73 -40.47
CA ALA A 392 4.75 6.85 -41.19
C ALA A 392 5.62 5.58 -41.04
N TRP A 393 5.60 4.97 -39.85
CA TRP A 393 6.30 3.72 -39.57
C TRP A 393 5.81 2.51 -40.39
N ARG A 394 4.49 2.33 -40.54
CA ARG A 394 3.93 1.25 -41.38
C ARG A 394 4.21 1.49 -42.86
N LEU A 395 4.11 2.74 -43.33
CA LEU A 395 4.45 3.11 -44.71
C LEU A 395 5.94 2.86 -45.01
N ILE A 396 6.83 3.22 -44.08
CA ILE A 396 8.26 2.95 -44.19
C ILE A 396 8.52 1.43 -44.23
N LYS A 397 7.88 0.63 -43.37
CA LYS A 397 8.00 -0.83 -43.42
C LYS A 397 7.50 -1.43 -44.74
N LYS A 398 6.36 -0.95 -45.24
CA LYS A 398 5.78 -1.39 -46.52
C LYS A 398 6.73 -1.08 -47.69
N LYS A 399 7.22 0.15 -47.81
CA LYS A 399 8.21 0.51 -48.84
C LYS A 399 9.51 -0.27 -48.74
N ARG A 400 9.98 -0.59 -47.52
CA ARG A 400 11.15 -1.46 -47.33
C ARG A 400 10.91 -2.88 -47.81
N ALA A 401 9.72 -3.44 -47.57
CA ALA A 401 9.35 -4.77 -48.04
C ALA A 401 9.23 -4.82 -49.57
N GLU A 402 8.59 -3.82 -50.18
CA GLU A 402 8.47 -3.69 -51.64
C GLU A 402 9.85 -3.59 -52.31
N LYS A 403 10.75 -2.75 -51.78
CA LYS A 403 12.11 -2.61 -52.31
C LYS A 403 12.93 -3.89 -52.16
N LYS A 404 12.72 -4.66 -51.09
CA LYS A 404 13.37 -5.96 -50.88
C LYS A 404 12.83 -7.04 -51.82
N ALA A 405 11.53 -7.04 -52.10
CA ALA A 405 10.91 -7.94 -53.07
C ALA A 405 11.39 -7.66 -54.50
N LEU A 406 11.47 -6.38 -54.89
CA LEU A 406 12.03 -5.94 -56.17
C LEU A 406 13.50 -6.32 -56.34
N ALA A 407 14.31 -6.17 -55.27
CA ALA A 407 15.71 -6.59 -55.29
C ALA A 407 15.87 -8.13 -55.35
N GLY A 408 14.97 -8.87 -54.69
CA GLY A 408 14.92 -10.33 -54.75
C GLY A 408 14.60 -10.83 -56.16
N ALA A 409 13.54 -10.29 -56.79
CA ALA A 409 13.13 -10.65 -58.16
C ALA A 409 14.20 -10.33 -59.22
N ALA A 410 14.91 -9.20 -59.08
CA ALA A 410 16.02 -8.87 -59.97
C ALA A 410 17.24 -9.80 -59.81
N SER A 411 17.42 -10.41 -58.63
CA SER A 411 18.49 -11.40 -58.41
C SER A 411 18.12 -12.80 -58.93
N THR A 412 16.82 -13.14 -58.95
CA THR A 412 16.33 -14.42 -59.49
C THR A 412 16.39 -14.42 -61.02
N ALA A 413 16.01 -13.31 -61.67
CA ALA A 413 16.10 -13.16 -63.12
C ALA A 413 17.54 -13.25 -63.67
N ARG A 414 18.55 -12.83 -62.90
CA ARG A 414 19.98 -12.97 -63.28
C ARG A 414 20.55 -14.39 -63.09
N GLY A 415 19.85 -15.26 -62.36
CA GLY A 415 20.26 -16.65 -62.16
C GLY A 415 19.79 -17.58 -63.28
N GLU A 416 18.73 -17.22 -64.00
CA GLU A 416 18.15 -18.05 -65.07
C GLU A 416 18.76 -17.79 -66.46
N GLU A 417 19.44 -16.66 -66.68
CA GLU A 417 20.20 -16.41 -67.93
C GLU A 417 21.62 -17.01 -67.94
N GLY A 418 22.05 -17.64 -66.84
CA GLY A 418 23.40 -18.17 -66.66
C GLY A 418 23.51 -19.69 -66.59
N SER A 419 22.48 -20.44 -66.97
CA SER A 419 22.45 -21.91 -66.90
C SER A 419 22.35 -22.59 -68.26
#